data_AF-A0A6M0IYZ4-F1
#
_entry.id   AF-A0A6M0IYZ4-F1
#
_cell.length_a   1.000
_cell.length_b   1.000
_cell.length_c   1.000
_cell.angle_alpha   90.00
_cell.angle_beta   90.00
_cell.angle_gamma   90.00
#
_symmetry.space_group_name_H-M   'P 1'
#
loop_
_entity.id
_entity.type
_entity.pdbx_description
1 polymer ?
#
loop_
_entity_poly.entity_id
_entity_poly.type
_entity_poly.pdbx_seq_one_letter_code
_entity_poly.pdbx_strand_id
1 'polypeptide(L)'
;MEFNHLTKQLNQLLAQDYVAFSITENPVVQMLSQASLAQIAYVMQQYSIFPKELVGFTELARRKALDAGWSGVAQELQENIDEEMGNTTQGISHYTLLADGLEEGLGVAVKNTMPSVATSKLLRTVLSLFDRQVDYVLGATYAIEATSIPELTLIVKLVNWLHEGAMPKDLQYFFSKHLDEWEIEHEAGLRTSVAAYIQPEEFGEFAAGFRAMIDAMQVWWQELAQEAISSEIVLSTAIAQHH
;
A
#
# COMPACT_ATOMS: atom_id res chain seq x y z
N MET A 1 16.49 17.89 14.19
CA MET A 1 17.04 18.16 12.84
C MET A 1 17.52 16.89 12.15
N GLU A 2 18.14 15.94 12.87
CA GLU A 2 18.70 14.73 12.27
C GLU A 2 17.64 13.73 11.76
N PHE A 3 16.56 13.50 12.51
CA PHE A 3 15.49 12.59 12.06
C PHE A 3 14.77 13.07 10.78
N ASN A 4 14.50 14.38 10.65
CA ASN A 4 13.94 14.95 9.42
C ASN A 4 14.89 14.79 8.21
N HIS A 5 16.20 14.72 8.43
CA HIS A 5 17.15 14.44 7.36
C HIS A 5 17.06 12.97 6.93
N LEU A 6 16.98 12.05 7.90
CA LEU A 6 16.79 10.63 7.65
C LEU A 6 15.51 10.37 6.85
N THR A 7 14.36 10.86 7.31
CA THR A 7 13.08 10.62 6.61
C THR A 7 13.08 11.19 5.20
N LYS A 8 13.70 12.36 4.99
CA LYS A 8 13.90 12.91 3.65
C LYS A 8 14.76 12.01 2.76
N GLN A 9 15.86 11.45 3.29
CA GLN A 9 16.70 10.50 2.55
C GLN A 9 15.93 9.22 2.19
N LEU A 10 15.12 8.70 3.10
CA LEU A 10 14.29 7.51 2.88
C LEU A 10 13.23 7.75 1.78
N ASN A 11 12.60 8.92 1.76
CA ASN A 11 11.69 9.30 0.67
C ASN A 11 12.41 9.49 -0.67
N GLN A 12 13.61 10.08 -0.66
CA GLN A 12 14.42 10.22 -1.88
C GLN A 12 14.83 8.87 -2.44
N LEU A 13 15.20 7.94 -1.56
CA LEU A 13 15.50 6.57 -1.91
C LEU A 13 14.31 5.89 -2.59
N LEU A 14 13.11 5.97 -2.00
CA LEU A 14 11.89 5.42 -2.57
C LEU A 14 11.67 5.94 -4.00
N ALA A 15 11.82 7.25 -4.20
CA ALA A 15 11.62 7.89 -5.49
C ALA A 15 12.70 7.57 -6.55
N GLN A 16 13.92 7.21 -6.14
CA GLN A 16 15.05 6.99 -7.04
C GLN A 16 15.27 5.53 -7.41
N ASP A 17 15.09 4.61 -6.46
CA ASP A 17 15.59 3.24 -6.58
C ASP A 17 14.48 2.19 -6.71
N TYR A 18 13.20 2.57 -6.55
CA TYR A 18 12.08 1.63 -6.53
C TYR A 18 11.08 1.84 -7.67
N VAL A 19 11.28 1.07 -8.73
CA VAL A 19 10.41 1.10 -9.93
C VAL A 19 8.97 0.73 -9.63
N ALA A 20 8.70 -0.07 -8.58
CA ALA A 20 7.33 -0.42 -8.18
C ALA A 20 6.46 0.79 -7.83
N PHE A 21 7.07 1.92 -7.45
CA PHE A 21 6.36 3.16 -7.11
C PHE A 21 6.48 4.24 -8.21
N SER A 22 7.13 3.90 -9.33
CA SER A 22 7.25 4.78 -10.50
C SER A 22 6.00 4.70 -11.37
N ILE A 23 5.37 5.84 -11.65
CA ILE A 23 4.17 5.93 -12.49
C ILE A 23 4.39 5.46 -13.94
N THR A 24 5.65 5.37 -14.36
CA THR A 24 6.05 4.87 -15.67
C THR A 24 6.67 3.48 -15.61
N GLU A 25 7.42 3.13 -14.57
CA GLU A 25 8.24 1.90 -14.55
C GLU A 25 7.67 0.79 -13.68
N ASN A 26 6.55 1.03 -12.97
CA ASN A 26 5.86 -0.01 -12.23
C ASN A 26 5.58 -1.23 -13.15
N PRO A 27 5.82 -2.47 -12.68
CA PRO A 27 5.75 -3.66 -13.53
C PRO A 27 4.36 -3.91 -14.11
N VAL A 28 3.28 -3.53 -13.41
CA VAL A 28 1.91 -3.58 -13.96
C VAL A 28 1.72 -2.51 -15.02
N VAL A 29 2.25 -1.30 -14.81
CA VAL A 29 2.23 -0.23 -15.84
C VAL A 29 2.96 -0.66 -17.12
N GLN A 30 4.11 -1.30 -16.99
CA GLN A 30 4.92 -1.77 -18.12
C GLN A 30 4.20 -2.82 -18.98
N MET A 31 3.30 -3.62 -18.39
CA MET A 31 2.52 -4.61 -19.14
C MET A 31 1.19 -4.09 -19.70
N LEU A 32 0.78 -2.84 -19.46
CA LEU A 32 -0.53 -2.33 -19.89
C LEU A 32 -0.79 -2.42 -21.40
N SER A 33 0.25 -2.33 -22.24
CA SER A 33 0.10 -2.40 -23.70
C SER A 33 -0.27 -3.80 -24.23
N GLN A 34 -0.04 -4.83 -23.42
CA GLN A 34 -0.28 -6.24 -23.77
C GLN A 34 -1.26 -6.92 -22.80
N ALA A 35 -1.68 -6.22 -21.75
CA ALA A 35 -2.59 -6.76 -20.75
C ALA A 35 -4.04 -6.74 -21.23
N SER A 36 -4.80 -7.77 -20.89
CA SER A 36 -6.26 -7.77 -21.04
C SER A 36 -6.94 -7.09 -19.85
N LEU A 37 -8.21 -6.68 -20.04
CA LEU A 37 -9.03 -6.13 -18.95
C LEU A 37 -9.08 -7.08 -17.75
N ALA A 38 -9.20 -8.38 -17.98
CA ALA A 38 -9.25 -9.39 -16.91
C ALA A 38 -7.95 -9.45 -16.10
N GLN A 39 -6.79 -9.23 -16.74
CA GLN A 39 -5.49 -9.25 -16.07
C GLN A 39 -5.31 -8.04 -15.15
N ILE A 40 -5.74 -6.85 -15.60
CA ILE A 40 -5.67 -5.65 -14.76
C ILE A 40 -6.76 -5.68 -13.67
N ALA A 41 -7.95 -6.22 -13.96
CA ALA A 41 -8.97 -6.48 -12.93
C ALA A 41 -8.44 -7.42 -11.84
N TYR A 42 -7.70 -8.48 -12.21
CA TYR A 42 -7.04 -9.37 -11.25
C TYR A 42 -6.03 -8.61 -10.36
N VAL A 43 -5.21 -7.71 -10.94
CA VAL A 43 -4.31 -6.85 -10.16
C VAL A 43 -5.12 -6.02 -9.16
N MET A 44 -6.20 -5.38 -9.59
CA MET A 44 -7.05 -4.55 -8.72
C MET A 44 -7.69 -5.35 -7.58
N GLN A 45 -8.12 -6.59 -7.85
CA GLN A 45 -8.64 -7.50 -6.83
C GLN A 45 -7.58 -7.80 -5.77
N GLN A 46 -6.37 -8.18 -6.19
CA GLN A 46 -5.28 -8.47 -5.26
C GLN A 46 -4.79 -7.23 -4.51
N TYR A 47 -4.75 -6.08 -5.18
CA TYR A 47 -4.42 -4.80 -4.58
C TYR A 47 -5.38 -4.46 -3.44
N SER A 48 -6.69 -4.61 -3.65
CA SER A 48 -7.72 -4.24 -2.66
C SER A 48 -7.56 -4.93 -1.29
N ILE A 49 -6.85 -6.06 -1.23
CA ILE A 49 -6.56 -6.77 0.01
C ILE A 49 -5.59 -5.96 0.87
N PHE A 50 -4.61 -5.29 0.26
CA PHE A 50 -3.53 -4.67 0.99
C PHE A 50 -4.00 -3.49 1.87
N PRO A 51 -4.77 -2.49 1.37
CA PRO A 51 -5.32 -1.43 2.22
C PRO A 51 -6.16 -1.94 3.40
N LYS A 52 -6.91 -3.03 3.18
CA LYS A 52 -7.70 -3.67 4.25
C LYS A 52 -6.80 -4.21 5.37
N GLU A 53 -5.73 -4.90 5.02
CA GLU A 53 -4.82 -5.52 5.99
C GLU A 53 -3.89 -4.48 6.65
N LEU A 54 -3.62 -3.34 6.00
CA LEU A 54 -2.83 -2.24 6.54
C LEU A 54 -3.39 -1.71 7.86
N VAL A 55 -4.71 -1.62 8.02
CA VAL A 55 -5.33 -1.24 9.31
C VAL A 55 -4.89 -2.17 10.45
N GLY A 56 -4.82 -3.48 10.18
CA GLY A 56 -4.35 -4.47 11.15
C GLY A 56 -2.86 -4.34 11.48
N PHE A 57 -2.04 -4.01 10.49
CA PHE A 57 -0.61 -3.73 10.68
C PHE A 57 -0.40 -2.43 11.47
N THR A 58 -1.16 -1.37 11.19
CA THR A 58 -1.13 -0.12 11.95
C THR A 58 -1.51 -0.36 13.42
N GLU A 59 -2.48 -1.22 13.71
CA GLU A 59 -2.81 -1.61 15.09
C GLU A 59 -1.67 -2.39 15.79
N LEU A 60 -0.90 -3.19 15.05
CA LEU A 60 0.30 -3.84 15.59
C LEU A 60 1.37 -2.81 15.96
N ALA A 61 1.63 -1.83 15.08
CA ALA A 61 2.56 -0.74 15.37
C ALA A 61 2.10 0.11 16.55
N ARG A 62 0.80 0.41 16.64
CA ARG A 62 0.21 1.16 17.75
C ARG A 62 0.45 0.47 19.09
N ARG A 63 0.24 -0.85 19.17
CA ARG A 63 0.54 -1.65 20.36
C ARG A 63 2.03 -1.64 20.71
N LYS A 64 2.92 -1.78 19.72
CA LYS A 64 4.38 -1.67 19.93
C LYS A 64 4.80 -0.31 20.47
N ALA A 65 4.20 0.76 19.96
CA ALA A 65 4.44 2.12 20.46
C ALA A 65 3.97 2.27 21.91
N LEU A 66 2.79 1.74 22.28
CA LEU A 66 2.31 1.74 23.66
C LEU A 66 3.25 0.98 24.60
N ASP A 67 3.69 -0.22 24.21
CA ASP A 67 4.60 -1.06 25.01
C ASP A 67 5.96 -0.38 25.24
N ALA A 68 6.42 0.43 24.27
CA ALA A 68 7.63 1.23 24.38
C ALA A 68 7.43 2.57 25.13
N GLY A 69 6.22 2.90 25.55
CA GLY A 69 5.88 4.18 26.20
C GLY A 69 5.80 5.38 25.24
N TRP A 70 5.68 5.14 23.94
CA TRP A 70 5.60 6.18 22.89
C TRP A 70 4.15 6.59 22.67
N SER A 71 3.51 7.14 23.71
CA SER A 71 2.07 7.41 23.71
C SER A 71 1.62 8.40 22.63
N GLY A 72 2.47 9.38 22.29
CA GLY A 72 2.18 10.32 21.19
C GLY A 72 2.13 9.64 19.82
N VAL A 73 3.00 8.66 19.58
CA VAL A 73 2.98 7.86 18.35
C VAL A 73 1.77 6.92 18.33
N ALA A 74 1.45 6.30 19.46
CA ALA A 74 0.26 5.46 19.57
C ALA A 74 -1.05 6.24 19.36
N GLN A 75 -1.11 7.50 19.78
CA GLN A 75 -2.24 8.38 19.53
C GLN A 75 -2.39 8.70 18.05
N GLU A 76 -1.29 9.10 17.40
CA GLU A 76 -1.26 9.36 15.95
C GLU A 76 -1.75 8.15 15.15
N LEU A 77 -1.22 6.95 15.47
CA LEU A 77 -1.63 5.72 14.79
C LEU A 77 -3.10 5.35 15.06
N GLN A 78 -3.66 5.72 16.23
CA GLN A 78 -5.09 5.56 16.49
C GLN A 78 -5.92 6.47 15.61
N GLU A 79 -5.50 7.72 15.42
CA GLU A 79 -6.19 8.69 14.56
C GLU A 79 -6.19 8.22 13.10
N ASN A 80 -5.07 7.69 12.60
CA ASN A 80 -5.00 7.09 11.27
C ASN A 80 -5.93 5.87 11.15
N ILE A 81 -5.95 4.97 12.15
CA ILE A 81 -6.87 3.82 12.16
C ILE A 81 -8.33 4.28 12.14
N ASP A 82 -8.69 5.26 12.97
CA ASP A 82 -10.06 5.77 13.05
C ASP A 82 -10.48 6.41 11.72
N GLU A 83 -9.58 7.15 11.06
CA GLU A 83 -9.80 7.71 9.74
C GLU A 83 -10.01 6.61 8.67
N GLU A 84 -9.11 5.63 8.58
CA GLU A 84 -9.23 4.48 7.67
C GLU A 84 -10.53 3.69 7.88
N MET A 85 -11.01 3.63 9.13
CA MET A 85 -12.29 2.99 9.50
C MET A 85 -13.52 3.88 9.32
N GLY A 86 -13.32 5.14 8.92
CA GLY A 86 -14.35 6.01 8.39
C GLY A 86 -14.78 7.17 9.28
N ASN A 87 -13.96 7.59 10.23
CA ASN A 87 -14.26 8.73 11.12
C ASN A 87 -14.53 10.03 10.33
N THR A 88 -13.85 10.24 9.19
CA THR A 88 -14.02 11.44 8.33
C THR A 88 -14.95 11.20 7.13
N THR A 89 -15.43 9.98 6.94
CA THR A 89 -16.25 9.54 5.79
C THR A 89 -17.63 9.01 6.22
N GLN A 90 -18.16 9.52 7.34
CA GLN A 90 -19.48 9.16 7.87
C GLN A 90 -19.64 7.67 8.22
N GLY A 91 -18.55 7.04 8.66
CA GLY A 91 -18.51 5.63 9.06
C GLY A 91 -18.28 4.65 7.91
N ILE A 92 -17.95 5.12 6.71
CA ILE A 92 -17.63 4.27 5.56
C ILE A 92 -16.11 4.13 5.45
N SER A 93 -15.56 2.96 5.75
CA SER A 93 -14.11 2.77 5.68
C SER A 93 -13.54 3.03 4.28
N HIS A 94 -12.28 3.42 4.23
CA HIS A 94 -11.52 3.65 2.99
C HIS A 94 -11.53 2.41 2.09
N TYR A 95 -11.36 1.21 2.67
CA TYR A 95 -11.54 -0.06 1.96
C TYR A 95 -12.93 -0.20 1.32
N THR A 96 -13.99 0.20 2.04
CA THR A 96 -15.37 0.10 1.52
C THR A 96 -15.57 1.07 0.35
N LEU A 97 -15.08 2.31 0.46
CA LEU A 97 -15.13 3.29 -0.65
C LEU A 97 -14.40 2.79 -1.89
N LEU A 98 -13.20 2.23 -1.73
CA LEU A 98 -12.45 1.62 -2.83
C LEU A 98 -13.20 0.42 -3.42
N ALA A 99 -13.67 -0.49 -2.57
CA ALA A 99 -14.33 -1.72 -3.02
C ALA A 99 -15.65 -1.44 -3.75
N ASP A 100 -16.50 -0.59 -3.20
CA ASP A 100 -17.76 -0.17 -3.82
C ASP A 100 -17.48 0.59 -5.12
N GLY A 101 -16.48 1.48 -5.13
CA GLY A 101 -16.07 2.20 -6.34
C GLY A 101 -15.59 1.28 -7.47
N LEU A 102 -14.83 0.22 -7.16
CA LEU A 102 -14.38 -0.78 -8.13
C LEU A 102 -15.54 -1.68 -8.61
N GLU A 103 -16.43 -2.07 -7.71
CA GLU A 103 -17.58 -2.93 -8.01
C GLU A 103 -18.63 -2.21 -8.86
N GLU A 104 -19.09 -1.04 -8.41
CA GLU A 104 -20.14 -0.27 -9.09
C GLU A 104 -19.62 0.42 -10.34
N GLY A 105 -18.39 0.93 -10.30
CA GLY A 105 -17.80 1.69 -11.39
C GLY A 105 -17.22 0.85 -12.52
N LEU A 106 -16.55 -0.25 -12.17
CA LEU A 106 -15.76 -1.05 -13.13
C LEU A 106 -16.32 -2.45 -13.33
N GLY A 107 -17.32 -2.87 -12.55
CA GLY A 107 -17.80 -4.25 -12.56
C GLY A 107 -16.76 -5.25 -12.03
N VAL A 108 -15.76 -4.79 -11.27
CA VAL A 108 -14.69 -5.63 -10.73
C VAL A 108 -15.05 -5.99 -9.29
N ALA A 109 -15.54 -7.21 -9.09
CA ALA A 109 -15.81 -7.73 -7.75
C ALA A 109 -14.51 -7.92 -6.97
N VAL A 110 -14.34 -7.16 -5.89
CA VAL A 110 -13.14 -7.23 -5.04
C VAL A 110 -13.44 -7.72 -3.62
N LYS A 111 -14.68 -7.59 -3.15
CA LYS A 111 -15.09 -8.19 -1.88
C LYS A 111 -14.92 -9.71 -1.93
N ASN A 112 -14.42 -10.27 -0.83
CA ASN A 112 -14.12 -11.71 -0.69
C ASN A 112 -13.01 -12.25 -1.62
N THR A 113 -12.20 -11.37 -2.22
CA THR A 113 -11.00 -11.82 -2.93
C THR A 113 -10.07 -12.54 -1.95
N MET A 114 -9.66 -13.76 -2.31
CA MET A 114 -8.64 -14.48 -1.57
C MET A 114 -7.24 -14.03 -2.01
N PRO A 115 -6.28 -13.88 -1.09
CA PRO A 115 -4.91 -13.56 -1.45
C PRO A 115 -4.32 -14.61 -2.41
N SER A 116 -3.71 -14.15 -3.48
CA SER A 116 -2.90 -14.98 -4.37
C SER A 116 -1.63 -15.49 -3.67
N VAL A 117 -0.76 -16.21 -4.40
CA VAL A 117 0.52 -16.65 -3.86
C VAL A 117 1.40 -15.45 -3.51
N ALA A 118 1.51 -14.49 -4.44
CA ALA A 118 2.24 -13.23 -4.23
C ALA A 118 1.66 -12.43 -3.05
N THR A 119 0.34 -12.23 -3.01
CA THR A 119 -0.29 -11.45 -1.94
C THR A 119 -0.18 -12.16 -0.58
N SER A 120 -0.36 -13.48 -0.53
CA SER A 120 -0.14 -14.25 0.70
C SER A 120 1.31 -14.14 1.20
N LYS A 121 2.28 -14.14 0.29
CA LYS A 121 3.70 -13.98 0.61
C LYS A 121 3.99 -12.58 1.13
N LEU A 122 3.40 -11.55 0.54
CA LEU A 122 3.50 -10.17 1.05
C LEU A 122 2.99 -10.11 2.49
N LEU A 123 1.75 -10.53 2.74
CA LEU A 123 1.14 -10.41 4.07
C LEU A 123 1.94 -11.11 5.17
N ARG A 124 2.51 -12.30 4.87
CA ARG A 124 3.39 -13.01 5.82
C ARG A 124 4.72 -12.29 6.03
N THR A 125 5.31 -11.76 4.96
CA THR A 125 6.54 -10.96 5.04
C THR A 125 6.32 -9.74 5.91
N VAL A 126 5.28 -8.95 5.61
CA VAL A 126 4.91 -7.75 6.37
C VAL A 126 4.66 -8.10 7.84
N LEU A 127 3.87 -9.14 8.13
CA LEU A 127 3.62 -9.56 9.52
C LEU A 127 4.94 -9.81 10.29
N SER A 128 5.93 -10.46 9.67
CA SER A 128 7.23 -10.70 10.30
C SER A 128 8.05 -9.42 10.57
N LEU A 129 7.83 -8.35 9.80
CA LEU A 129 8.43 -7.04 10.07
C LEU A 129 7.84 -6.43 11.35
N PHE A 130 6.53 -6.61 11.57
CA PHE A 130 5.81 -6.07 12.72
C PHE A 130 6.06 -6.83 14.03
N ASP A 131 6.76 -7.97 13.99
CA ASP A 131 7.21 -8.71 15.17
C ASP A 131 8.49 -8.12 15.81
N ARG A 132 9.17 -7.18 15.14
CA ARG A 132 10.44 -6.59 15.55
C ARG A 132 10.31 -5.55 16.68
N GLN A 133 11.42 -4.88 17.01
CA GLN A 133 11.46 -3.78 17.99
C GLN A 133 10.77 -2.52 17.45
N VAL A 134 10.37 -1.63 18.35
CA VAL A 134 9.52 -0.47 18.03
C VAL A 134 10.10 0.39 16.91
N ASP A 135 11.38 0.74 16.94
CA ASP A 135 12.00 1.63 15.94
C ASP A 135 11.93 1.03 14.53
N TYR A 136 12.19 -0.28 14.41
CA TYR A 136 12.07 -1.01 13.16
C TYR A 136 10.63 -1.05 12.66
N VAL A 137 9.68 -1.36 13.57
CA VAL A 137 8.26 -1.41 13.21
C VAL A 137 7.78 -0.05 12.74
N LEU A 138 8.16 1.04 13.42
CA LEU A 138 7.77 2.40 13.02
C LEU A 138 8.46 2.85 11.74
N GLY A 139 9.66 2.34 11.44
CA GLY A 139 10.27 2.48 10.13
C GLY A 139 9.43 1.84 9.01
N ALA A 140 8.97 0.61 9.24
CA ALA A 140 8.07 -0.08 8.31
C ALA A 140 6.70 0.60 8.21
N THR A 141 6.16 1.14 9.32
CA THR A 141 4.92 1.92 9.29
C THR A 141 5.09 3.22 8.51
N TYR A 142 6.20 3.93 8.71
CA TYR A 142 6.49 5.14 7.95
C TYR A 142 6.68 4.87 6.45
N ALA A 143 7.11 3.67 6.07
CA ALA A 143 7.14 3.28 4.67
C ALA A 143 5.73 3.18 4.06
N ILE A 144 4.71 2.78 4.82
CA ILE A 144 3.31 2.79 4.36
C ILE A 144 2.95 4.22 3.93
N GLU A 145 3.06 5.17 4.86
CA GLU A 145 2.80 6.61 4.63
C GLU A 145 3.59 7.16 3.43
N ALA A 146 4.89 6.86 3.36
CA ALA A 146 5.74 7.32 2.27
C ALA A 146 5.33 6.76 0.89
N THR A 147 4.74 5.56 0.88
CA THR A 147 4.29 4.89 -0.35
C THR A 147 2.87 5.22 -0.75
N SER A 148 2.04 5.75 0.14
CA SER A 148 0.60 5.95 -0.13
C SER A 148 0.33 6.81 -1.35
N ILE A 149 0.93 8.01 -1.45
CA ILE A 149 0.74 8.90 -2.62
C ILE A 149 1.19 8.25 -3.94
N PRO A 150 2.44 7.74 -4.08
CA PRO A 150 2.86 7.13 -5.34
C PRO A 150 2.08 5.85 -5.67
N GLU A 151 1.72 5.05 -4.65
CA GLU A 151 0.84 3.88 -4.82
C GLU A 151 -0.53 4.30 -5.36
N LEU A 152 -1.17 5.28 -4.73
CA LEU A 152 -2.51 5.68 -5.11
C LEU A 152 -2.54 6.36 -6.48
N THR A 153 -1.47 7.06 -6.86
CA THR A 153 -1.28 7.60 -8.21
C THR A 153 -1.23 6.47 -9.25
N LEU A 154 -0.59 5.34 -8.95
CA LEU A 154 -0.61 4.15 -9.81
C LEU A 154 -2.02 3.57 -9.90
N ILE A 155 -2.74 3.48 -8.78
CA ILE A 155 -4.10 2.96 -8.76
C ILE A 155 -5.05 3.82 -9.60
N VAL A 156 -4.98 5.15 -9.50
CA VAL A 156 -5.75 6.06 -10.37
C VAL A 156 -5.47 5.77 -11.85
N LYS A 157 -4.19 5.55 -12.20
CA LYS A 157 -3.81 5.21 -13.58
C LYS A 157 -4.41 3.88 -14.04
N LEU A 158 -4.40 2.84 -13.19
CA LEU A 158 -4.96 1.53 -13.50
C LEU A 158 -6.49 1.57 -13.61
N VAL A 159 -7.16 2.29 -12.72
CA VAL A 159 -8.62 2.50 -12.77
C VAL A 159 -9.02 3.24 -14.05
N ASN A 160 -8.30 4.31 -14.41
CA ASN A 160 -8.54 5.04 -15.66
C ASN A 160 -8.27 4.19 -16.90
N TRP A 161 -7.36 3.22 -16.82
CA TRP A 161 -7.14 2.27 -17.92
C TRP A 161 -8.27 1.25 -18.03
N LEU A 162 -8.83 0.79 -16.90
CA LEU A 162 -9.96 -0.15 -16.86
C LEU A 162 -11.30 0.48 -17.28
N HIS A 163 -11.46 1.79 -17.13
CA HIS A 163 -12.72 2.47 -17.39
C HIS A 163 -12.67 3.37 -18.62
N GLU A 164 -13.50 3.07 -19.62
CA GLU A 164 -13.81 4.01 -20.69
C GLU A 164 -14.89 4.98 -20.19
N GLY A 165 -14.50 6.03 -19.44
CA GLY A 165 -15.46 7.01 -18.94
C GLY A 165 -14.97 7.86 -17.78
N ALA A 166 -15.88 8.65 -17.23
CA ALA A 166 -15.63 9.38 -15.98
C ALA A 166 -15.70 8.40 -14.81
N MET A 167 -14.69 8.44 -13.94
CA MET A 167 -14.64 7.66 -12.71
C MET A 167 -15.88 7.92 -11.82
N PRO A 168 -16.40 6.91 -11.10
CA PRO A 168 -17.48 7.11 -10.12
C PRO A 168 -17.13 8.23 -9.15
N LYS A 169 -18.13 9.05 -8.78
CA LYS A 169 -17.91 10.23 -7.95
C LYS A 169 -17.31 9.91 -6.59
N ASP A 170 -17.74 8.82 -5.97
CA ASP A 170 -17.26 8.42 -4.64
C ASP A 170 -15.82 7.93 -4.70
N LEU A 171 -15.46 7.21 -5.78
CA LEU A 171 -14.09 6.79 -6.04
C LEU A 171 -13.18 7.98 -6.40
N GLN A 172 -13.71 8.95 -7.15
CA GLN A 172 -13.00 10.20 -7.44
C GLN A 172 -12.78 11.01 -6.16
N TYR A 173 -13.80 11.12 -5.29
CA TYR A 173 -13.68 11.77 -3.99
C TYR A 173 -12.62 11.10 -3.11
N PHE A 174 -12.65 9.76 -3.05
CA PHE A 174 -11.66 8.96 -2.33
C PHE A 174 -10.23 9.30 -2.78
N PHE A 175 -9.95 9.26 -4.09
CA PHE A 175 -8.60 9.56 -4.59
C PHE A 175 -8.20 11.02 -4.40
N SER A 176 -9.11 11.98 -4.62
CA SER A 176 -8.80 13.39 -4.39
C SER A 176 -8.43 13.65 -2.93
N LYS A 177 -9.14 13.04 -1.98
CA LYS A 177 -8.85 13.24 -0.56
C LYS A 177 -7.49 12.70 -0.13
N HIS A 178 -7.14 11.50 -0.57
CA HIS A 178 -5.84 10.91 -0.24
C HIS A 178 -4.67 11.62 -0.94
N LEU A 179 -4.82 11.97 -2.22
CA LEU A 179 -3.73 12.58 -3.00
C LEU A 179 -3.48 14.05 -2.65
N ASP A 180 -4.52 14.78 -2.24
CA ASP A 180 -4.44 16.24 -2.04
C ASP A 180 -4.38 16.65 -0.55
N GLU A 181 -4.87 15.81 0.37
CA GLU A 181 -5.06 16.18 1.78
C GLU A 181 -4.50 15.12 2.77
N TRP A 182 -5.14 13.94 2.88
CA TRP A 182 -4.95 13.02 4.01
C TRP A 182 -3.52 12.48 4.15
N GLU A 183 -2.95 11.93 3.08
CA GLU A 183 -1.63 11.28 3.14
C GLU A 183 -0.48 12.26 3.45
N ILE A 184 -0.65 13.53 3.08
CA ILE A 184 0.32 14.59 3.40
C ILE A 184 0.30 14.88 4.91
N GLU A 185 -0.89 14.89 5.51
CA GLU A 185 -1.07 15.11 6.95
C GLU A 185 -0.59 13.91 7.76
N HIS A 186 -0.91 12.68 7.33
CA HIS A 186 -0.48 11.45 8.01
C HIS A 186 1.04 11.28 8.04
N GLU A 187 1.74 11.51 6.92
CA GLU A 187 3.21 11.48 6.89
C GLU A 187 3.80 12.45 7.92
N ALA A 188 3.29 13.68 7.93
CA ALA A 188 3.84 14.74 8.75
C ALA A 188 3.55 14.50 10.24
N GLY A 189 2.33 14.05 10.56
CA GLY A 189 1.91 13.68 11.90
C GLY A 189 2.72 12.50 12.45
N LEU A 190 2.84 11.40 11.70
CA LEU A 190 3.65 10.25 12.10
C LEU A 190 5.13 10.60 12.25
N ARG A 191 5.71 11.35 11.32
CA ARG A 191 7.11 11.79 11.42
C ARG A 191 7.35 12.64 12.66
N THR A 192 6.47 13.60 12.94
CA THR A 192 6.65 14.51 14.08
C THR A 192 6.42 13.81 15.41
N SER A 193 5.45 12.89 15.49
CA SER A 193 5.21 12.09 16.69
C SER A 193 6.39 11.16 16.97
N VAL A 194 6.93 10.47 15.96
CA VAL A 194 8.12 9.61 16.13
C VAL A 194 9.36 10.40 16.54
N ALA A 195 9.57 11.58 15.94
CA ALA A 195 10.70 12.46 16.25
C ALA A 195 10.79 12.87 17.72
N ALA A 196 9.68 12.82 18.47
CA ALA A 196 9.63 13.15 19.88
C ALA A 196 10.22 12.05 20.80
N TYR A 197 10.38 10.82 20.30
CA TYR A 197 10.80 9.66 21.10
C TYR A 197 12.08 8.99 20.59
N ILE A 198 12.23 8.85 19.26
CA ILE A 198 13.32 8.08 18.67
C ILE A 198 14.69 8.66 19.02
N GLN A 199 15.64 7.78 19.36
CA GLN A 199 17.02 8.17 19.67
C GLN A 199 17.94 7.98 18.45
N PRO A 200 19.00 8.79 18.28
CA PRO A 200 19.91 8.70 17.13
C PRO A 200 20.52 7.31 16.89
N GLU A 201 20.81 6.55 17.93
CA GLU A 201 21.33 5.19 17.85
C GLU A 201 20.37 4.19 17.18
N GLU A 202 19.06 4.46 17.22
CA GLU A 202 18.03 3.58 16.64
C GLU A 202 17.64 3.99 15.21
N PHE A 203 18.22 5.06 14.67
CA PHE A 203 17.95 5.51 13.29
C PHE A 203 18.27 4.41 12.26
N GLY A 204 19.26 3.57 12.55
CA GLY A 204 19.61 2.42 11.72
C GLY A 204 18.48 1.39 11.64
N GLU A 205 17.84 1.06 12.77
CA GLU A 205 16.73 0.10 12.81
C GLU A 205 15.48 0.69 12.15
N PHE A 206 15.19 1.98 12.35
CA PHE A 206 14.11 2.66 11.63
C PHE A 206 14.32 2.61 10.11
N ALA A 207 15.52 2.94 9.63
CA ALA A 207 15.86 2.86 8.21
C ALA A 207 15.77 1.42 7.66
N ALA A 208 16.16 0.42 8.46
CA ALA A 208 16.09 -0.99 8.09
C ALA A 208 14.64 -1.49 7.99
N GLY A 209 13.76 -1.05 8.89
CA GLY A 209 12.33 -1.32 8.82
C GLY A 209 11.68 -0.71 7.59
N PHE A 210 11.99 0.57 7.32
CA PHE A 210 11.53 1.25 6.12
C PHE A 210 11.94 0.50 4.85
N ARG A 211 13.23 0.15 4.75
CA ARG A 211 13.79 -0.58 3.61
C ARG A 211 13.09 -1.92 3.38
N ALA A 212 12.91 -2.70 4.45
CA ALA A 212 12.31 -4.03 4.34
C ALA A 212 10.85 -3.98 3.85
N MET A 213 10.11 -2.96 4.27
CA MET A 213 8.72 -2.77 3.83
C MET A 213 8.66 -2.44 2.33
N ILE A 214 9.42 -1.44 1.86
CA ILE A 214 9.41 -1.07 0.43
C ILE A 214 9.99 -2.17 -0.47
N ASP A 215 10.95 -2.97 0.03
CA ASP A 215 11.46 -4.17 -0.66
C ASP A 215 10.35 -5.23 -0.81
N ALA A 216 9.60 -5.51 0.27
CA ALA A 216 8.51 -6.47 0.24
C ALA A 216 7.40 -6.04 -0.74
N MET A 217 7.03 -4.77 -0.72
CA MET A 217 6.03 -4.21 -1.64
C MET A 217 6.51 -4.22 -3.09
N GLN A 218 7.78 -3.90 -3.35
CA GLN A 218 8.34 -3.97 -4.71
C GLN A 218 8.33 -5.39 -5.27
N VAL A 219 8.76 -6.38 -4.47
CA VAL A 219 8.71 -7.79 -4.87
C VAL A 219 7.27 -8.21 -5.14
N TRP A 220 6.31 -7.78 -4.31
CA TRP A 220 4.91 -8.09 -4.52
C TRP A 220 4.37 -7.50 -5.83
N TRP A 221 4.65 -6.24 -6.15
CA TRP A 221 4.23 -5.64 -7.43
C TRP A 221 4.79 -6.40 -8.64
N GLN A 222 6.05 -6.85 -8.56
CA GLN A 222 6.69 -7.64 -9.61
C GLN A 222 6.04 -9.02 -9.77
N GLU A 223 5.83 -9.72 -8.66
CA GLU A 223 5.21 -11.05 -8.66
C GLU A 223 3.74 -10.98 -9.08
N LEU A 224 3.00 -9.95 -8.68
CA LEU A 224 1.61 -9.76 -9.03
C LEU A 224 1.43 -9.47 -10.54
N ALA A 225 2.32 -8.67 -11.14
CA ALA A 225 2.35 -8.47 -12.59
C ALA A 225 2.60 -9.79 -13.33
N GLN A 226 3.52 -10.61 -12.82
CA GLN A 226 3.82 -11.91 -13.40
C GLN A 226 2.67 -12.91 -13.27
N GLU A 227 1.97 -12.93 -12.13
CA GLU A 227 0.76 -13.72 -11.94
C GLU A 227 -0.31 -13.29 -12.94
N ALA A 228 -0.57 -11.98 -13.06
CA ALA A 228 -1.57 -11.43 -13.96
C ALA A 228 -1.33 -11.84 -15.42
N ILE A 229 -0.11 -11.65 -15.95
CA ILE A 229 0.19 -11.99 -17.35
C ILE A 229 0.20 -13.51 -17.61
N SER A 230 0.53 -14.32 -16.58
CA SER A 230 0.62 -15.78 -16.71
C SER A 230 -0.73 -16.49 -16.84
N SER A 231 -1.84 -15.81 -16.55
CA SER A 231 -3.21 -16.35 -16.67
C SER A 231 -3.54 -16.89 -18.08
N GLU A 232 -2.93 -16.35 -19.14
CA GLU A 232 -3.05 -16.81 -20.53
C GLU A 232 -2.15 -18.03 -20.84
N ILE A 233 -1.06 -18.22 -20.09
CA ILE A 233 -0.05 -19.26 -20.35
C ILE A 233 -0.55 -20.65 -19.91
N VAL A 234 -1.39 -20.71 -18.86
CA VAL A 234 -1.93 -21.97 -18.34
C VAL A 234 -2.91 -22.63 -19.32
N LEU A 235 -3.65 -21.85 -20.12
CA LEU A 235 -4.57 -22.42 -21.12
C LEU A 235 -3.85 -22.95 -22.37
N SER A 236 -2.80 -22.27 -22.84
CA SER A 236 -2.09 -22.67 -24.06
C SER A 236 -1.25 -23.95 -23.89
N THR A 237 -0.70 -24.18 -22.70
CA THR A 237 0.04 -25.42 -22.39
C THR A 237 -0.88 -26.63 -22.16
N ALA A 238 -2.06 -26.43 -21.58
CA ALA A 238 -3.07 -27.48 -21.45
C ALA A 238 -3.62 -27.94 -22.81
N ILE A 239 -3.83 -27.01 -23.75
CA ILE A 239 -4.30 -27.35 -25.11
C ILE A 239 -3.19 -28.04 -25.92
N ALA A 240 -1.93 -27.60 -25.79
CA ALA A 240 -0.80 -28.20 -26.49
C ALA A 240 -0.45 -29.63 -26.01
N GLN A 241 -0.86 -30.03 -24.81
CA GLN A 241 -0.69 -31.41 -24.31
C GLN A 241 -1.83 -32.37 -24.72
N HIS A 242 -2.87 -31.85 -25.38
CA HIS A 242 -4.02 -32.62 -25.86
C HIS A 242 -4.12 -32.71 -27.39
N HIS A 243 -3.05 -32.35 -28.12
CA HIS A 243 -2.92 -32.50 -29.58
C HIS A 243 -1.77 -33.41 -29.97
#